data_AF-A0AA35LFU5-F1
#
_entry.id   AF-A0AA35LFU5-F1
#
_cell.length_a   1.000
_cell.length_b   1.000
_cell.length_c   1.000
_cell.angle_alpha   90.00
_cell.angle_beta   90.00
_cell.angle_gamma   90.00
#
_symmetry.space_group_name_H-M   'P 1'
#
loop_
_entity.id
_entity.type
_entity.pdbx_description
1 polymer ?
#
loop_
_entity_poly.entity_id
_entity_poly.type
_entity_poly.pdbx_seq_one_letter_code
_entity_poly.pdbx_strand_id
1 'polypeptide(L)'
;MVAYIHQDLPEFSPSINHTPCVDNINGLTSAFLFSLETQVTIGYGFRCVTEQCATAIFLLIIQSILGVIINSFMCGAILAKISRPKKRAKTITFSKNAVISKRGGKLCLLIRVANLRKSLLIGSHIYGKLLKTTITPEGETIILDQVNIDFVVDAGNENLFFISPLTIYHIIDKRSPFFHMTADTILQHDFELVVFLDGTVESTSATCQVRTSYIAEEVLWGYRFAPMVSKTKEGKYRVDFHNFGKPVEVETPHCAFCLYNEKDARAKAKMGYDNLGFQIQGVGETNDTKM
;
A
#
# COMPACT_ATOMS: atom_id res chain seq x y z
N MET A 1 52.44 0.06 -13.57
CA MET A 1 53.15 -1.24 -13.54
C MET A 1 53.79 -1.57 -14.89
N VAL A 2 53.06 -1.62 -16.01
CA VAL A 2 53.66 -1.87 -17.34
C VAL A 2 54.75 -0.86 -17.69
N ALA A 3 54.46 0.44 -17.58
CA ALA A 3 55.44 1.50 -17.79
C ALA A 3 56.66 1.44 -16.84
N TYR A 4 56.52 0.87 -15.64
CA TYR A 4 57.63 0.72 -14.68
C TYR A 4 58.51 -0.48 -15.06
N ILE A 5 57.91 -1.62 -15.41
CA ILE A 5 58.62 -2.83 -15.82
C ILE A 5 59.35 -2.63 -17.16
N HIS A 6 58.73 -1.89 -18.08
CA HIS A 6 59.31 -1.55 -19.38
C HIS A 6 60.31 -0.36 -19.29
N GLN A 7 60.51 0.21 -18.10
CA GLN A 7 61.43 1.34 -17.84
C GLN A 7 61.08 2.61 -18.65
N ASP A 8 59.79 2.87 -18.88
CA ASP A 8 59.29 4.05 -19.61
C ASP A 8 59.31 5.33 -18.77
N LEU A 9 59.44 5.21 -17.45
CA LEU A 9 59.32 6.34 -16.54
C LEU A 9 60.57 7.24 -16.58
N PRO A 10 60.42 8.57 -16.38
CA PRO A 10 61.53 9.52 -16.41
C PRO A 10 62.69 9.18 -15.46
N GLU A 11 62.41 8.49 -14.35
CA GLU A 11 63.40 8.06 -13.35
C GLU A 11 64.45 7.09 -13.91
N PHE A 12 64.14 6.35 -14.98
CA PHE A 12 65.08 5.43 -15.63
C PHE A 12 65.93 6.07 -16.72
N SER A 13 65.71 7.36 -17.02
CA SER A 13 66.42 8.10 -18.07
C SER A 13 66.48 7.34 -19.41
N PRO A 14 65.32 7.00 -20.02
CA PRO A 14 65.26 6.19 -21.24
C PRO A 14 66.03 6.85 -22.39
N SER A 15 66.62 6.02 -23.26
CA SER A 15 67.40 6.49 -24.41
C SER A 15 66.53 7.22 -25.45
N ILE A 16 67.12 8.06 -26.29
CA ILE A 16 66.40 8.84 -27.33
C ILE A 16 65.64 7.94 -28.33
N ASN A 17 66.10 6.69 -28.52
CA ASN A 17 65.46 5.71 -29.41
C ASN A 17 64.46 4.80 -28.69
N HIS A 18 64.14 5.06 -27.42
CA HIS A 18 63.20 4.26 -26.64
C HIS A 18 61.77 4.68 -26.94
N THR A 19 60.97 3.76 -27.50
CA THR A 19 59.53 3.97 -27.68
C THR A 19 58.80 3.49 -26.43
N PRO A 20 58.10 4.36 -25.68
CA PRO A 20 57.37 3.95 -24.49
C PRO A 20 56.13 3.13 -24.84
N CYS A 21 55.62 2.32 -23.92
CA CYS A 21 54.37 1.59 -24.13
C CYS A 21 53.15 2.53 -24.26
N VAL A 22 53.19 3.65 -23.54
CA VAL A 22 52.15 4.69 -23.55
C VAL A 22 52.83 6.05 -23.45
N ASP A 23 52.49 6.95 -24.37
CA ASP A 23 53.08 8.29 -24.42
C ASP A 23 52.69 9.14 -23.20
N ASN A 24 53.61 10.01 -22.78
CA ASN A 24 53.40 11.02 -21.75
C ASN A 24 52.96 10.48 -20.37
N ILE A 25 53.50 9.32 -19.99
CA ILE A 25 53.38 8.74 -18.64
C ILE A 25 54.60 9.14 -17.80
N ASN A 26 54.43 10.16 -16.96
CA ASN A 26 55.49 10.72 -16.12
C ASN A 26 55.48 10.17 -14.68
N GLY A 27 54.45 9.41 -14.30
CA GLY A 27 54.28 8.85 -12.97
C GLY A 27 52.88 8.29 -12.73
N LEU A 28 52.54 8.06 -11.46
CA LEU A 28 51.25 7.45 -11.07
C LEU A 28 50.04 8.30 -11.50
N THR A 29 50.11 9.62 -11.31
CA THR A 29 49.00 10.53 -11.65
C THR A 29 48.68 10.52 -13.14
N SER A 30 49.70 10.57 -14.00
CA SER A 30 49.50 10.47 -15.46
C SER A 30 48.96 9.11 -15.89
N ALA A 31 49.39 8.02 -15.22
CA ALA A 31 48.86 6.68 -15.48
C ALA A 31 47.40 6.55 -15.04
N PHE A 32 47.02 7.14 -13.90
CA PHE A 32 45.64 7.20 -13.44
C PHE A 32 44.76 8.00 -14.40
N LEU A 33 45.22 9.17 -14.86
CA LEU A 33 44.51 9.98 -15.84
C LEU A 33 44.30 9.21 -17.15
N PHE A 34 45.34 8.55 -17.68
CA PHE A 34 45.21 7.70 -18.86
C PHE A 34 44.19 6.56 -18.66
N SER A 35 44.23 5.90 -17.51
CA SER A 35 43.26 4.83 -17.18
C SER A 35 41.83 5.39 -17.13
N LEU A 36 41.61 6.55 -16.51
CA LEU A 36 40.29 7.20 -16.45
C LEU A 36 39.81 7.65 -17.84
N GLU A 37 40.68 8.30 -18.62
CA GLU A 37 40.39 8.75 -19.99
C GLU A 37 39.98 7.59 -20.88
N THR A 38 40.64 6.44 -20.73
CA THR A 38 40.31 5.22 -21.46
C THR A 38 39.00 4.59 -20.95
N GLN A 39 38.84 4.44 -19.63
CA GLN A 39 37.69 3.79 -19.01
C GLN A 39 36.37 4.48 -19.33
N VAL A 40 36.38 5.81 -19.31
CA VAL A 40 35.22 6.67 -19.59
C VAL A 40 35.15 7.02 -21.08
N THR A 41 36.08 6.53 -21.89
CA THR A 41 36.14 6.76 -23.35
C THR A 41 36.21 8.24 -23.75
N ILE A 42 36.89 9.06 -22.94
CA ILE A 42 37.11 10.48 -23.24
C ILE A 42 38.19 10.65 -24.31
N GLY A 43 39.33 9.99 -24.11
CA GLY A 43 40.43 9.92 -25.09
C GLY A 43 40.93 11.28 -25.58
N TYR A 44 41.48 12.13 -24.71
CA TYR A 44 41.97 13.46 -25.11
C TYR A 44 43.10 13.44 -26.16
N GLY A 45 43.72 12.28 -26.40
CA GLY A 45 44.77 12.09 -27.42
C GLY A 45 46.16 12.57 -27.00
N PHE A 46 46.31 13.07 -25.76
CA PHE A 46 47.62 13.46 -25.21
C PHE A 46 48.42 12.25 -24.69
N ARG A 47 47.73 11.16 -24.30
CA ARG A 47 48.33 9.90 -23.84
C ARG A 47 47.79 8.77 -24.70
N CYS A 48 48.68 8.18 -25.50
CA CYS A 48 48.32 7.18 -26.51
C CYS A 48 49.14 5.91 -26.30
N VAL A 49 48.52 4.75 -26.50
CA VAL A 49 49.20 3.46 -26.46
C VAL A 49 49.96 3.26 -27.77
N THR A 50 51.19 2.79 -27.69
CA THR A 50 52.02 2.45 -28.85
C THR A 50 51.97 0.94 -29.14
N GLU A 51 52.43 0.54 -30.32
CA GLU A 51 52.46 -0.87 -30.75
C GLU A 51 53.60 -1.68 -30.08
N GLN A 52 54.47 -1.02 -29.30
CA GLN A 52 55.68 -1.63 -28.75
C GLN A 52 55.38 -2.72 -27.71
N CYS A 53 54.33 -2.53 -26.91
CA CYS A 53 54.04 -3.37 -25.75
C CYS A 53 52.71 -4.12 -25.89
N ALA A 54 52.77 -5.38 -26.30
CA ALA A 54 51.61 -6.26 -26.37
C ALA A 54 50.87 -6.38 -25.01
N THR A 55 51.59 -6.29 -23.90
CA THR A 55 51.02 -6.28 -22.55
C THR A 55 50.15 -5.05 -22.29
N ALA A 56 50.54 -3.86 -22.79
CA ALA A 56 49.75 -2.65 -22.67
C ALA A 56 48.46 -2.75 -23.48
N ILE A 57 48.54 -3.28 -24.71
CA ILE A 57 47.38 -3.53 -25.58
C ILE A 57 46.40 -4.52 -24.91
N PHE A 58 46.91 -5.64 -24.38
CA PHE A 58 46.07 -6.63 -23.71
C PHE A 58 45.37 -6.06 -22.46
N LEU A 59 46.08 -5.26 -21.65
CA LEU A 59 45.48 -4.57 -20.51
C LEU A 59 44.41 -3.56 -20.95
N LEU A 60 44.64 -2.82 -22.03
CA LEU A 60 43.67 -1.89 -22.60
C LEU A 60 42.36 -2.61 -22.99
N ILE A 61 42.49 -3.78 -23.63
CA ILE A 61 41.35 -4.61 -24.04
C ILE A 61 40.58 -5.10 -22.80
N ILE A 62 41.27 -5.68 -21.82
CA ILE A 62 40.63 -6.14 -20.58
C ILE A 62 39.94 -4.99 -19.86
N GLN A 63 40.63 -3.85 -19.72
CA GLN A 63 40.09 -2.67 -19.07
C GLN A 63 38.82 -2.20 -19.77
N SER A 64 38.82 -2.13 -21.11
CA SER A 64 37.66 -1.71 -21.91
C SER A 64 36.47 -2.66 -21.73
N ILE A 65 36.71 -3.98 -21.77
CA ILE A 65 35.65 -4.98 -21.57
C ILE A 65 35.04 -4.85 -20.16
N LEU A 66 35.88 -4.81 -19.13
CA LEU A 66 35.42 -4.67 -17.74
C LEU A 66 34.71 -3.32 -17.52
N GLY A 67 35.18 -2.25 -18.14
CA GLY A 67 34.54 -0.93 -18.06
C GLY A 67 33.12 -0.93 -18.64
N VAL A 68 32.93 -1.54 -19.82
CA VAL A 68 31.60 -1.68 -20.43
C VAL A 68 30.68 -2.53 -19.55
N ILE A 69 31.17 -3.63 -18.98
CA ILE A 69 30.39 -4.50 -18.08
C ILE A 69 29.95 -3.73 -16.83
N ILE A 70 30.87 -3.04 -16.16
CA ILE A 70 30.56 -2.24 -14.95
C ILE A 70 29.57 -1.12 -15.28
N ASN A 71 29.79 -0.40 -16.38
CA ASN A 71 28.90 0.69 -16.80
C ASN A 71 27.48 0.18 -17.12
N SER A 72 27.38 -0.93 -17.87
CA SER A 72 26.10 -1.55 -18.20
C SER A 72 25.37 -2.03 -16.95
N PHE A 73 26.08 -2.66 -16.01
CA PHE A 73 25.52 -3.09 -14.74
C PHE A 73 25.02 -1.91 -13.90
N MET A 74 25.83 -0.85 -13.75
CA MET A 74 25.46 0.35 -13.00
C MET A 74 24.23 1.03 -13.61
N CYS A 75 24.20 1.23 -14.93
CA CYS A 75 23.05 1.81 -15.63
C CYS A 75 21.79 0.93 -15.44
N GLY A 76 21.92 -0.38 -15.59
CA GLY A 76 20.83 -1.33 -15.36
C GLY A 76 20.30 -1.30 -13.93
N ALA A 77 21.18 -1.25 -12.93
CA ALA A 77 20.81 -1.16 -11.51
C ALA A 77 20.11 0.17 -11.18
N ILE A 78 20.58 1.28 -11.74
CA ILE A 78 19.96 2.60 -11.58
C ILE A 78 18.57 2.62 -12.21
N LEU A 79 18.44 2.16 -13.46
CA LEU A 79 17.15 2.07 -14.15
C LEU A 79 16.17 1.16 -13.40
N ALA A 80 16.62 -0.02 -12.96
CA ALA A 80 15.80 -0.92 -12.15
C ALA A 80 15.34 -0.26 -10.84
N LYS A 81 16.19 0.54 -10.18
CA LYS A 81 15.84 1.26 -8.95
C LYS A 81 14.84 2.38 -9.20
N ILE A 82 14.96 3.12 -10.31
CA ILE A 82 14.04 4.20 -10.70
C ILE A 82 12.68 3.63 -11.12
N SER A 83 12.67 2.49 -11.81
CA SER A 83 11.45 1.80 -12.26
C SER A 83 10.66 1.13 -11.13
N ARG A 84 11.23 0.99 -9.91
CA ARG A 84 10.51 0.40 -8.78
C ARG A 84 9.33 1.31 -8.37
N PRO A 85 8.10 0.78 -8.30
CA PRO A 85 6.88 1.56 -8.02
C PRO A 85 6.71 2.01 -6.56
N LYS A 86 7.78 2.05 -5.74
CA LYS A 86 7.71 2.37 -4.30
C LYS A 86 7.07 3.74 -4.01
N LYS A 87 7.15 4.70 -4.94
CA LYS A 87 6.53 6.03 -4.78
C LYS A 87 5.00 6.02 -4.90
N ARG A 88 4.38 4.95 -5.41
CA ARG A 88 2.93 4.89 -5.64
C ARG A 88 2.15 4.42 -4.41
N ALA A 89 2.73 3.61 -3.53
CA ALA A 89 2.12 3.28 -2.24
C ALA A 89 1.83 4.55 -1.40
N LYS A 90 2.65 5.60 -1.55
CA LYS A 90 2.43 6.91 -0.90
C LYS A 90 1.24 7.71 -1.44
N THR A 91 0.69 7.36 -2.60
CA THR A 91 -0.42 8.09 -3.21
C THR A 91 -1.77 7.42 -3.04
N ILE A 92 -1.78 6.22 -2.46
CA ILE A 92 -3.00 5.59 -1.97
C ILE A 92 -3.04 5.83 -0.47
N THR A 93 -4.14 6.39 0.02
CA THR A 93 -4.29 6.74 1.42
C THR A 93 -5.56 6.10 1.98
N PHE A 94 -5.45 5.57 3.19
CA PHE A 94 -6.56 5.07 3.97
C PHE A 94 -6.99 6.12 5.00
N SER A 95 -8.25 6.07 5.45
CA SER A 95 -8.71 6.85 6.59
C SER A 95 -7.85 6.56 7.82
N LYS A 96 -7.63 7.56 8.67
CA LYS A 96 -6.88 7.36 9.93
C LYS A 96 -7.62 6.47 10.91
N ASN A 97 -8.95 6.55 10.91
CA ASN A 97 -9.82 5.77 11.78
C ASN A 97 -10.71 4.87 10.93
N ALA A 98 -10.99 3.67 11.44
CA ALA A 98 -12.11 2.88 10.97
C ALA A 98 -13.35 3.27 11.79
N VAL A 99 -14.55 3.15 11.22
CA VAL A 99 -15.79 3.53 11.91
C VAL A 99 -16.80 2.40 11.85
N ILE A 100 -17.55 2.17 12.92
CA ILE A 100 -18.63 1.18 12.97
C ILE A 100 -19.96 1.90 13.02
N SER A 101 -20.84 1.60 12.06
CA SER A 101 -22.22 2.11 12.05
C SER A 101 -23.19 1.18 11.34
N LYS A 102 -24.48 1.44 11.53
CA LYS A 102 -25.55 0.69 10.87
C LYS A 102 -25.68 1.11 9.40
N ARG A 103 -25.59 0.14 8.49
CA ARG A 103 -25.75 0.33 7.04
C ARG A 103 -26.61 -0.79 6.45
N GLY A 104 -27.64 -0.44 5.68
CA GLY A 104 -28.56 -1.44 5.11
C GLY A 104 -29.23 -2.32 6.17
N GLY A 105 -29.43 -1.78 7.37
CA GLY A 105 -29.96 -2.51 8.52
C GLY A 105 -29.00 -3.53 9.13
N LYS A 106 -27.74 -3.65 8.69
CA LYS A 106 -26.70 -4.48 9.33
C LYS A 106 -25.66 -3.57 9.98
N LEU A 107 -24.92 -4.10 10.95
CA LEU A 107 -23.77 -3.38 11.52
C LEU A 107 -22.56 -3.62 10.60
N CYS A 108 -21.85 -2.55 10.25
CA CYS A 108 -20.71 -2.63 9.34
C CYS A 108 -19.52 -1.85 9.91
N LEU A 109 -18.32 -2.40 9.72
CA LEU A 109 -17.06 -1.68 9.89
C LEU A 109 -16.70 -1.02 8.56
N LEU A 110 -16.52 0.30 8.54
CA LEU A 110 -16.24 1.09 7.34
C LEU A 110 -14.85 1.69 7.40
N ILE A 111 -14.16 1.66 6.27
CA ILE A 111 -12.86 2.28 6.05
C ILE A 111 -12.92 3.06 4.75
N ARG A 112 -12.28 4.23 4.70
CA ARG A 112 -12.14 4.97 3.45
C ARG A 112 -10.78 4.75 2.84
N VAL A 113 -10.76 4.70 1.53
CA VAL A 113 -9.53 4.61 0.75
C VAL A 113 -9.63 5.55 -0.46
N ALA A 114 -8.54 6.25 -0.75
CA ALA A 114 -8.45 7.16 -1.87
C ALA A 114 -7.16 6.97 -2.65
N ASN A 115 -7.24 7.20 -3.96
CA ASN A 115 -6.08 7.37 -4.82
C ASN A 115 -5.95 8.84 -5.20
N LEU A 116 -4.82 9.42 -4.79
CA LEU A 116 -4.51 10.83 -4.99
C LEU A 116 -3.95 11.11 -6.40
N ARG A 117 -3.74 10.07 -7.21
CA ARG A 117 -3.32 10.20 -8.61
C ARG A 117 -4.48 9.96 -9.56
N LYS A 118 -4.38 10.58 -10.74
CA LYS A 118 -5.33 10.36 -11.86
C LYS A 118 -5.20 8.98 -12.50
N SER A 119 -4.02 8.36 -12.44
CA SER A 119 -3.76 7.02 -13.00
C SER A 119 -4.54 5.94 -12.26
N LEU A 120 -5.11 4.99 -12.98
CA LEU A 120 -5.94 3.93 -12.43
C LEU A 120 -5.11 2.79 -11.84
N LEU A 121 -5.70 2.09 -10.86
CA LEU A 121 -5.18 0.83 -10.33
C LEU A 121 -6.04 -0.30 -10.88
N ILE A 122 -5.46 -1.15 -11.71
CA ILE A 122 -6.14 -2.22 -12.45
C ILE A 122 -6.14 -3.50 -11.60
N GLY A 123 -7.23 -4.26 -11.60
CA GLY A 123 -7.32 -5.52 -10.85
C GLY A 123 -7.18 -5.31 -9.35
N SER A 124 -7.80 -4.25 -8.83
CA SER A 124 -7.70 -3.89 -7.42
C SER A 124 -8.47 -4.88 -6.54
N HIS A 125 -7.81 -5.46 -5.55
CA HIS A 125 -8.37 -6.41 -4.58
C HIS A 125 -8.09 -5.92 -3.16
N ILE A 126 -9.12 -5.91 -2.30
CA ILE A 126 -9.02 -5.44 -0.91
C ILE A 126 -9.44 -6.56 0.03
N TYR A 127 -8.62 -6.83 1.04
CA TYR A 127 -8.88 -7.79 2.10
C TYR A 127 -8.22 -7.36 3.39
N GLY A 128 -8.64 -7.95 4.51
CA GLY A 128 -8.08 -7.71 5.83
C GLY A 128 -7.63 -8.99 6.51
N LYS A 129 -6.75 -8.80 7.49
CA LYS A 129 -6.31 -9.81 8.44
C LYS A 129 -6.50 -9.22 9.84
N LEU A 130 -7.37 -9.83 10.63
CA LEU A 130 -7.48 -9.51 12.05
C LEU A 130 -6.42 -10.33 12.79
N LEU A 131 -5.47 -9.63 13.41
CA LEU A 131 -4.46 -10.20 14.28
C LEU A 131 -4.98 -10.13 15.71
N LYS A 132 -5.07 -11.27 16.39
CA LYS A 132 -5.46 -11.35 17.80
C LYS A 132 -4.81 -12.54 18.49
N THR A 133 -4.80 -12.55 19.81
CA THR A 133 -4.41 -13.74 20.57
C THR A 133 -5.63 -14.65 20.74
N THR A 134 -5.53 -15.90 20.28
CA THR A 134 -6.62 -16.89 20.37
C THR A 134 -6.16 -18.06 21.23
N ILE A 135 -7.00 -18.51 22.15
CA ILE A 135 -6.79 -19.75 22.91
C ILE A 135 -7.69 -20.82 22.28
N THR A 136 -7.10 -21.93 21.83
CA THR A 136 -7.84 -23.03 21.20
C THR A 136 -8.62 -23.82 22.25
N PRO A 137 -9.66 -24.59 21.85
CA PRO A 137 -10.38 -25.48 22.76
C PRO A 137 -9.47 -26.48 23.49
N GLU A 138 -8.34 -26.84 22.88
CA GLU A 138 -7.33 -27.75 23.41
C GLU A 138 -6.39 -27.06 24.43
N GLY A 139 -6.54 -25.75 24.65
CA GLY A 139 -5.74 -24.97 25.59
C GLY A 139 -4.45 -24.39 25.01
N GLU A 140 -4.21 -24.52 23.70
CA GLU A 140 -3.05 -23.91 23.04
C GLU A 140 -3.27 -22.40 22.86
N THR A 141 -2.27 -21.59 23.20
CA THR A 141 -2.32 -20.14 22.99
C THR A 141 -1.61 -19.78 21.70
N ILE A 142 -2.37 -19.32 20.70
CA ILE A 142 -1.86 -18.84 19.42
C ILE A 142 -1.72 -17.32 19.50
N ILE A 143 -0.47 -16.85 19.52
CA ILE A 143 -0.13 -15.43 19.47
C ILE A 143 -0.23 -14.95 18.01
N LEU A 144 -0.86 -13.79 17.78
CA LEU A 144 -1.06 -13.21 16.45
C LEU A 144 -1.77 -14.15 15.47
N ASP A 145 -2.80 -14.85 15.96
CA ASP A 145 -3.72 -15.61 15.12
C ASP A 145 -4.32 -14.70 14.05
N GLN A 146 -4.36 -15.18 12.81
CA GLN A 146 -4.71 -14.38 11.63
C GLN A 146 -6.06 -14.81 11.06
N VAL A 147 -7.09 -14.02 11.33
CA VAL A 147 -8.43 -14.27 10.81
C VAL A 147 -8.69 -13.40 9.58
N ASN A 148 -9.13 -14.02 8.48
CA ASN A 148 -9.47 -13.29 7.24
C ASN A 148 -10.70 -12.40 7.44
N ILE A 149 -10.63 -11.18 6.92
CA ILE A 149 -11.74 -10.23 6.88
C ILE A 149 -11.98 -9.81 5.43
N ASP A 150 -13.16 -10.11 4.91
CA ASP A 150 -13.56 -9.69 3.57
C ASP A 150 -14.23 -8.32 3.59
N PHE A 151 -13.85 -7.47 2.64
CA PHE A 151 -14.44 -6.15 2.44
C PHE A 151 -15.30 -6.11 1.18
N VAL A 152 -16.39 -5.36 1.28
CA VAL A 152 -17.37 -5.15 0.21
C VAL A 152 -17.40 -3.67 -0.14
N VAL A 153 -17.73 -3.36 -1.40
CA VAL A 153 -17.96 -1.99 -1.89
C VAL A 153 -19.30 -1.96 -2.62
N ASP A 154 -20.06 -0.86 -2.47
CA ASP A 154 -21.40 -0.76 -3.09
C ASP A 154 -21.36 -0.82 -4.62
N ALA A 155 -20.24 -0.45 -5.23
CA ALA A 155 -20.03 -0.46 -6.68
C ALA A 155 -19.78 -1.87 -7.26
N GLY A 156 -19.69 -2.89 -6.42
CA GLY A 156 -19.35 -4.27 -6.80
C GLY A 156 -18.04 -4.75 -6.15
N ASN A 157 -17.88 -6.07 -6.07
CA ASN A 157 -16.73 -6.72 -5.41
C ASN A 157 -15.50 -6.84 -6.32
N GLU A 158 -15.68 -6.72 -7.64
CA GLU A 158 -14.62 -6.94 -8.62
C GLU A 158 -14.33 -5.66 -9.39
N ASN A 159 -13.04 -5.27 -9.45
CA ASN A 159 -12.53 -4.10 -10.18
C ASN A 159 -13.01 -2.74 -9.66
N LEU A 160 -12.50 -2.36 -8.48
CA LEU A 160 -12.76 -1.04 -7.89
C LEU A 160 -12.39 0.09 -8.85
N PHE A 161 -13.38 0.90 -9.23
CA PHE A 161 -13.16 2.09 -10.05
C PHE A 161 -12.63 3.25 -9.19
N PHE A 162 -11.31 3.32 -9.08
CA PHE A 162 -10.58 4.09 -8.08
C PHE A 162 -10.26 5.54 -8.52
N ILE A 163 -11.23 6.24 -9.12
CA ILE A 163 -11.10 7.67 -9.51
C ILE A 163 -11.51 8.60 -8.36
N SER A 164 -12.50 8.20 -7.58
CA SER A 164 -12.95 8.92 -6.39
C SER A 164 -12.69 8.08 -5.14
N PRO A 165 -12.54 8.71 -3.95
CA PRO A 165 -12.43 7.96 -2.72
C PRO A 165 -13.61 7.00 -2.53
N LEU A 166 -13.32 5.77 -2.13
CA LEU A 166 -14.30 4.73 -1.90
C LEU A 166 -14.40 4.45 -0.40
N THR A 167 -15.60 4.08 0.04
CA THR A 167 -15.82 3.55 1.39
C THR A 167 -16.00 2.05 1.27
N ILE A 168 -14.98 1.31 1.70
CA ILE A 168 -15.04 -0.15 1.83
C ILE A 168 -15.68 -0.49 3.17
N TYR A 169 -16.39 -1.61 3.24
CA TYR A 169 -16.98 -2.03 4.50
C TYR A 169 -17.02 -3.54 4.67
N HIS A 170 -16.83 -3.98 5.91
CA HIS A 170 -17.03 -5.36 6.33
C HIS A 170 -18.37 -5.47 7.04
N ILE A 171 -19.17 -6.47 6.65
CA ILE A 171 -20.47 -6.74 7.29
C ILE A 171 -20.23 -7.57 8.53
N ILE A 172 -20.63 -7.06 9.70
CA ILE A 172 -20.51 -7.76 10.98
C ILE A 172 -21.70 -8.71 11.11
N ASP A 173 -21.56 -9.91 10.56
CA ASP A 173 -22.51 -11.01 10.69
C ASP A 173 -22.05 -12.06 11.72
N LYS A 174 -22.81 -13.15 11.89
CA LYS A 174 -22.50 -14.22 12.86
C LYS A 174 -21.14 -14.90 12.64
N ARG A 175 -20.52 -14.76 11.47
CA ARG A 175 -19.21 -15.33 11.13
C ARG A 175 -18.08 -14.32 11.33
N SER A 176 -18.41 -13.03 11.43
CA SER A 176 -17.44 -11.97 11.68
C SER A 176 -16.80 -12.12 13.06
N PRO A 177 -15.47 -11.96 13.19
CA PRO A 177 -14.82 -11.95 14.50
C PRO A 177 -15.21 -10.74 15.35
N PHE A 178 -15.82 -9.71 14.75
CA PHE A 178 -16.35 -8.54 15.45
C PHE A 178 -17.76 -8.76 16.01
N PHE A 179 -18.39 -9.92 15.76
CA PHE A 179 -19.82 -10.14 16.08
C PHE A 179 -20.16 -10.03 17.57
N HIS A 180 -19.25 -10.48 18.43
CA HIS A 180 -19.42 -10.47 19.89
C HIS A 180 -18.91 -9.18 20.55
N MET A 181 -18.33 -8.27 19.77
CA MET A 181 -17.88 -6.97 20.29
C MET A 181 -19.06 -6.01 20.42
N THR A 182 -18.99 -5.13 21.41
CA THR A 182 -19.99 -4.12 21.70
C THR A 182 -19.35 -2.74 21.73
N ALA A 183 -20.19 -1.69 21.71
CA ALA A 183 -19.73 -0.31 21.80
C ALA A 183 -18.82 -0.06 23.01
N ASP A 184 -19.12 -0.69 24.17
CA ASP A 184 -18.36 -0.47 25.40
C ASP A 184 -17.13 -1.36 25.52
N THR A 185 -17.16 -2.54 24.90
CA THR A 185 -16.11 -3.54 25.05
C THR A 185 -15.03 -3.45 23.98
N ILE A 186 -15.26 -2.77 22.85
CA ILE A 186 -14.30 -2.74 21.73
C ILE A 186 -12.90 -2.27 22.14
N LEU A 187 -12.80 -1.26 23.01
CA LEU A 187 -11.53 -0.71 23.50
C LEU A 187 -10.80 -1.64 24.48
N GLN A 188 -11.48 -2.66 25.01
CA GLN A 188 -10.89 -3.65 25.91
C GLN A 188 -10.27 -4.84 25.16
N HIS A 189 -10.54 -4.96 23.86
CA HIS A 189 -10.03 -6.06 23.06
C HIS A 189 -8.65 -5.72 22.51
N ASP A 190 -7.72 -6.66 22.64
CA ASP A 190 -6.40 -6.58 22.02
C ASP A 190 -6.44 -7.21 20.62
N PHE A 191 -6.56 -6.35 19.60
CA PHE A 191 -6.50 -6.76 18.21
C PHE A 191 -5.88 -5.67 17.33
N GLU A 192 -5.32 -6.10 16.21
CA GLU A 192 -4.90 -5.22 15.12
C GLU A 192 -5.52 -5.70 13.81
N LEU A 193 -6.33 -4.84 13.17
CA LEU A 193 -6.88 -5.11 11.86
C LEU A 193 -5.94 -4.56 10.78
N VAL A 194 -5.20 -5.44 10.12
CA VAL A 194 -4.35 -5.07 8.98
C VAL A 194 -5.15 -5.17 7.70
N VAL A 195 -5.16 -4.10 6.90
CA VAL A 195 -5.90 -4.00 5.64
C VAL A 195 -4.93 -3.87 4.47
N PHE A 196 -5.17 -4.67 3.45
CA PHE A 196 -4.35 -4.79 2.26
C PHE A 196 -5.14 -4.34 1.04
N LEU A 197 -4.51 -3.54 0.19
CA LEU A 197 -4.97 -3.25 -1.17
C LEU A 197 -3.88 -3.69 -2.14
N ASP A 198 -4.20 -4.72 -2.90
CA ASP A 198 -3.40 -5.21 -4.02
C ASP A 198 -3.93 -4.64 -5.33
N GLY A 199 -3.05 -4.34 -6.28
CA GLY A 199 -3.45 -3.99 -7.63
C GLY A 199 -2.28 -3.68 -8.55
N THR A 200 -2.58 -3.48 -9.83
CA THR A 200 -1.59 -3.27 -10.89
C THR A 200 -1.58 -1.83 -11.37
N VAL A 201 -0.38 -1.26 -11.46
CA VAL A 201 -0.13 0.13 -11.87
C VAL A 201 -0.30 0.25 -13.38
N GLU A 202 -1.34 0.97 -13.84
CA GLU A 202 -1.66 1.18 -15.26
C GLU A 202 -0.45 1.56 -16.15
N SER A 203 0.40 2.50 -15.70
CA SER A 203 1.49 3.03 -16.53
C SER A 203 2.72 2.13 -16.64
N THR A 204 2.94 1.20 -15.69
CA THR A 204 4.16 0.37 -15.66
C THR A 204 3.87 -1.12 -15.62
N SER A 205 2.59 -1.50 -15.57
CA SER A 205 2.12 -2.88 -15.36
C SER A 205 2.73 -3.58 -14.15
N ALA A 206 3.26 -2.81 -13.18
CA ALA A 206 3.88 -3.36 -11.99
C ALA A 206 2.81 -3.59 -10.91
N THR A 207 2.94 -4.69 -10.17
CA THR A 207 2.07 -4.95 -9.02
C THR A 207 2.45 -4.05 -7.84
N CYS A 208 1.46 -3.60 -7.10
CA CYS A 208 1.58 -2.72 -5.95
C CYS A 208 0.68 -3.23 -4.84
N GLN A 209 1.25 -3.40 -3.65
CA GLN A 209 0.52 -3.68 -2.42
C GLN A 209 0.66 -2.48 -1.48
N VAL A 210 -0.47 -1.97 -1.00
CA VAL A 210 -0.53 -0.91 0.02
C VAL A 210 -1.22 -1.48 1.25
N ARG A 211 -0.70 -1.12 2.42
CA ARG A 211 -1.19 -1.62 3.70
C ARG A 211 -1.45 -0.49 4.67
N THR A 212 -2.43 -0.69 5.53
CA THR A 212 -2.68 0.11 6.73
C THR A 212 -3.08 -0.84 7.85
N SER A 213 -3.03 -0.39 9.10
CA SER A 213 -3.63 -1.13 10.21
C SER A 213 -4.48 -0.23 11.07
N TYR A 214 -5.35 -0.87 11.88
CA TYR A 214 -6.20 -0.23 12.87
C TYR A 214 -6.15 -1.03 14.16
N ILE A 215 -5.72 -0.38 15.23
CA ILE A 215 -5.87 -0.91 16.60
C ILE A 215 -7.25 -0.58 17.17
N ALA A 216 -7.62 -1.19 18.30
CA ALA A 216 -8.93 -1.00 18.92
C ALA A 216 -9.31 0.48 19.12
N GLU A 217 -8.35 1.32 19.55
CA GLU A 217 -8.53 2.75 19.77
C GLU A 217 -8.80 3.55 18.48
N GLU A 218 -8.40 3.01 17.34
CA GLU A 218 -8.59 3.63 16.03
C GLU A 218 -9.93 3.23 15.37
N VAL A 219 -10.68 2.32 16.01
CA VAL A 219 -12.02 1.88 15.56
C VAL A 219 -13.11 2.60 16.35
N LEU A 220 -13.76 3.57 15.71
CA LEU A 220 -14.77 4.42 16.34
C LEU A 220 -16.18 3.84 16.19
N TRP A 221 -16.82 3.46 17.29
CA TRP A 221 -18.21 2.97 17.29
C TRP A 221 -19.23 4.11 17.28
N GLY A 222 -20.28 3.98 16.46
CA GLY A 222 -21.34 5.00 16.39
C GLY A 222 -21.03 6.14 15.43
N TYR A 223 -20.08 5.92 14.51
CA TYR A 223 -19.65 6.95 13.57
C TYR A 223 -19.82 6.48 12.12
N ARG A 224 -20.11 7.45 11.25
CA ARG A 224 -20.00 7.33 9.79
C ARG A 224 -19.04 8.39 9.28
N PHE A 225 -18.52 8.22 8.08
CA PHE A 225 -17.73 9.27 7.48
C PHE A 225 -18.58 10.39 6.85
N ALA A 226 -18.16 11.64 7.03
CA ALA A 226 -18.81 12.81 6.43
C ALA A 226 -18.83 12.72 4.89
N PRO A 227 -19.92 13.09 4.20
CA PRO A 227 -19.95 13.14 2.74
C PRO A 227 -18.81 13.98 2.16
N MET A 228 -18.21 13.49 1.08
CA MET A 228 -17.02 14.10 0.47
C MET A 228 -17.21 14.53 -0.98
N VAL A 229 -18.21 13.98 -1.67
CA VAL A 229 -18.52 14.32 -3.06
C VAL A 229 -19.68 15.31 -3.05
N SER A 230 -19.47 16.46 -3.66
CA SER A 230 -20.50 17.48 -3.87
C SER A 230 -20.56 17.86 -5.34
N LYS A 231 -21.72 18.33 -5.79
CA LYS A 231 -21.90 18.84 -7.16
C LYS A 231 -21.77 20.36 -7.14
N THR A 232 -20.89 20.89 -7.97
CA THR A 232 -20.74 22.34 -8.15
C THR A 232 -21.92 22.91 -8.94
N LYS A 233 -22.11 24.25 -8.88
CA LYS A 233 -23.15 24.95 -9.67
C LYS A 233 -22.98 24.75 -11.18
N GLU A 234 -21.76 24.51 -11.65
CA GLU A 234 -21.40 24.21 -13.05
C GLU A 234 -21.67 22.74 -13.44
N GLY A 235 -22.18 21.91 -12.54
CA GLY A 235 -22.47 20.50 -12.80
C GLY A 235 -21.29 19.54 -12.65
N LYS A 236 -20.08 20.03 -12.34
CA LYS A 236 -18.90 19.19 -12.09
C LYS A 236 -18.92 18.59 -10.68
N TYR A 237 -18.42 17.36 -10.53
CA TYR A 237 -18.19 16.74 -9.23
C TYR A 237 -16.93 17.27 -8.57
N ARG A 238 -17.03 17.70 -7.31
CA ARG A 238 -15.91 18.14 -6.48
C ARG A 238 -15.77 17.20 -5.29
N VAL A 239 -14.56 16.67 -5.11
CA VAL A 239 -14.18 15.86 -3.95
C VAL A 239 -13.49 16.75 -2.93
N ASP A 240 -14.05 16.85 -1.73
CA ASP A 240 -13.43 17.56 -0.61
C ASP A 240 -12.64 16.60 0.28
N PHE A 241 -11.31 16.64 0.14
CA PHE A 241 -10.40 15.81 0.94
C PHE A 241 -10.31 16.23 2.41
N HIS A 242 -10.80 17.42 2.80
CA HIS A 242 -10.89 17.80 4.20
C HIS A 242 -11.83 16.85 4.98
N ASN A 243 -12.89 16.38 4.34
CA ASN A 243 -13.84 15.42 4.90
C ASN A 243 -13.39 13.96 4.75
N PHE A 244 -12.19 13.69 4.21
CA PHE A 244 -11.76 12.33 3.88
C PHE A 244 -11.87 11.37 5.07
N GLY A 245 -11.27 11.74 6.21
CA GLY A 245 -11.31 10.96 7.44
C GLY A 245 -12.25 11.51 8.51
N LYS A 246 -13.09 12.52 8.20
CA LYS A 246 -13.91 13.20 9.21
C LYS A 246 -15.06 12.28 9.67
N PRO A 247 -15.08 11.85 10.95
CA PRO A 247 -16.18 11.04 11.47
C PRO A 247 -17.36 11.94 11.87
N VAL A 248 -18.57 11.41 11.76
CA VAL A 248 -19.84 12.04 12.13
C VAL A 248 -20.63 11.05 12.95
N GLU A 249 -21.03 11.45 14.16
CA GLU A 249 -21.84 10.62 15.05
C GLU A 249 -23.19 10.28 14.42
N VAL A 250 -23.60 9.03 14.62
CA VAL A 250 -24.88 8.49 14.16
C VAL A 250 -25.40 7.48 15.16
N GLU A 251 -26.72 7.49 15.32
CA GLU A 251 -27.42 6.48 16.11
C GLU A 251 -27.11 5.08 15.57
N THR A 252 -26.44 4.30 16.40
CA THR A 252 -25.94 2.97 16.04
C THR A 252 -26.27 2.02 17.20
N PRO A 253 -26.72 0.79 16.89
CA PRO A 253 -26.96 -0.21 17.92
C PRO A 253 -25.71 -0.47 18.77
N HIS A 254 -25.94 -0.79 20.04
CA HIS A 254 -24.88 -1.13 20.99
C HIS A 254 -24.07 -2.37 20.60
N CYS A 255 -24.72 -3.36 19.99
CA CYS A 255 -24.08 -4.61 19.60
C CYS A 255 -24.68 -5.24 18.34
N ALA A 256 -23.88 -6.04 17.60
CA ALA A 256 -24.35 -6.75 16.41
C ALA A 256 -25.40 -7.81 16.76
N PHE A 257 -25.17 -8.57 17.84
CA PHE A 257 -26.11 -9.57 18.35
C PHE A 257 -27.49 -8.98 18.69
N CYS A 258 -27.52 -7.79 19.29
CA CYS A 258 -28.72 -7.04 19.65
C CYS A 258 -29.56 -6.74 18.41
N LEU A 259 -28.89 -6.22 17.36
CA LEU A 259 -29.51 -5.88 16.09
C LEU A 259 -30.05 -7.13 15.36
N TYR A 260 -29.35 -8.26 15.45
CA TYR A 260 -29.81 -9.53 14.88
C TYR A 260 -31.03 -10.09 15.62
N ASN A 261 -31.00 -10.09 16.95
CA ASN A 261 -32.11 -10.59 17.76
C ASN A 261 -33.37 -9.74 17.62
N GLU A 262 -33.25 -8.41 17.52
CA GLU A 262 -34.41 -7.56 17.22
C GLU A 262 -35.05 -7.89 15.87
N LYS A 263 -34.22 -8.18 14.84
CA LYS A 263 -34.73 -8.62 13.54
C LYS A 263 -35.39 -9.99 13.62
N ASP A 264 -34.75 -10.94 14.30
CA ASP A 264 -35.30 -12.29 14.47
C ASP A 264 -36.59 -12.25 15.29
N ALA A 265 -36.68 -11.39 16.31
CA ALA A 265 -37.90 -11.16 17.08
C ALA A 265 -39.01 -10.52 16.23
N ARG A 266 -38.70 -9.49 15.44
CA ARG A 266 -39.67 -8.86 14.52
C ARG A 266 -40.11 -9.81 13.41
N ALA A 267 -39.22 -10.66 12.90
CA ALA A 267 -39.53 -11.67 11.89
C ALA A 267 -40.42 -12.77 12.48
N LYS A 268 -40.11 -13.26 13.69
CA LYS A 268 -40.95 -14.21 14.42
C LYS A 268 -42.31 -13.64 14.79
N ALA A 269 -42.39 -12.36 15.20
CA ALA A 269 -43.66 -11.69 15.46
C ALA A 269 -44.53 -11.58 14.19
N LYS A 270 -43.92 -11.37 13.02
CA LYS A 270 -44.64 -11.41 11.72
C LYS A 270 -45.04 -12.83 11.28
N MET A 271 -44.41 -13.87 11.81
CA MET A 271 -44.77 -15.28 11.57
C MET A 271 -45.59 -15.89 12.72
N GLY A 272 -46.03 -15.09 13.70
CA GLY A 272 -46.98 -15.54 14.70
C GLY A 272 -48.26 -15.97 14.01
N TYR A 273 -48.70 -17.19 14.26
CA TYR A 273 -50.05 -17.62 13.89
C TYR A 273 -51.03 -16.73 14.64
N ASP A 274 -51.75 -15.86 13.93
CA ASP A 274 -52.92 -15.19 14.48
C ASP A 274 -53.90 -16.29 14.89
N ASN A 275 -54.01 -16.51 16.20
CA ASN A 275 -55.11 -17.30 16.76
C ASN A 275 -56.39 -16.48 16.55
N LEU A 276 -57.08 -16.74 15.42
CA LEU A 276 -58.38 -16.17 15.06
C LEU A 276 -59.48 -16.39 16.13
N GLY A 277 -59.20 -17.19 17.16
CA GLY A 277 -60.10 -17.48 18.28
C GLY A 277 -59.94 -16.59 19.52
N PHE A 278 -59.01 -15.63 19.55
CA PHE A 278 -58.83 -14.74 20.71
C PHE A 278 -58.96 -13.26 20.29
N GLN A 279 -60.12 -12.66 20.55
CA GLN A 279 -60.29 -11.22 20.49
C GLN A 279 -59.74 -10.60 21.78
N ILE A 280 -58.68 -9.80 21.67
CA ILE A 280 -58.26 -8.92 22.77
C ILE A 280 -59.28 -7.78 22.82
N GLN A 281 -60.11 -7.78 23.85
CA GLN A 281 -61.01 -6.67 24.13
C GLN A 281 -60.17 -5.46 24.55
N GLY A 282 -60.14 -4.43 23.71
CA GLY A 282 -59.50 -3.15 24.04
C GLY A 282 -60.19 -2.53 25.25
N VAL A 283 -59.42 -2.24 26.29
CA VAL A 283 -59.86 -1.42 27.42
C VAL A 283 -60.10 -0.01 26.87
N GLY A 284 -61.37 0.41 26.86
CA GLY A 284 -61.76 1.74 26.41
C GLY A 284 -61.19 2.82 27.32
N GLU A 285 -60.48 3.77 26.72
CA GLU A 285 -60.18 5.06 27.34
C GLU A 285 -61.50 5.77 27.66
N THR A 286 -61.72 6.03 28.94
CA THR A 286 -62.79 6.90 29.42
C THR A 286 -62.32 8.35 29.23
N ASN A 287 -62.89 9.05 28.25
CA ASN A 287 -62.75 10.49 28.12
C ASN A 287 -64.04 11.18 28.61
N ASP A 288 -63.91 11.70 29.82
CA ASP A 288 -64.51 12.89 30.42
C ASP A 288 -65.75 13.55 29.79
N THR A 289 -66.77 13.56 30.64
CA THR A 289 -68.01 14.36 30.62
C THR A 289 -67.70 15.86 30.54
N LYS A 290 -68.26 16.54 29.52
CA LYS A 290 -68.51 17.99 29.58
C LYS A 290 -69.82 18.23 30.32
N MET A 291 -69.75 18.98 31.42
CA MET A 291 -70.78 19.91 31.88
C MET A 291 -70.07 21.16 32.40
#